data_AF-W1DST2-F1
#
_entry.id   AF-W1DST2-F1
#
_cell.length_a   1.000
_cell.length_b   1.000
_cell.length_c   1.000
_cell.angle_alpha   90.00
_cell.angle_beta   90.00
_cell.angle_gamma   90.00
#
_symmetry.space_group_name_H-M   'P 1'
#
loop_
_entity.id
_entity.type
_entity.pdbx_description
1 polymer ?
#
loop_
_entity_poly.entity_id
_entity_poly.type
_entity_poly.pdbx_seq_one_letter_code
_entity_poly.pdbx_strand_id
1 'polypeptide(L)' 'MGYYRLKVGYQLGEAILSAQGQYNWNTGYGGAELGVSYPITKHVRAYTQIYSGYGESLIDYNFNQTRVGVGLMLNDLF' A
#
# COMPACT_ATOMS: atom_id res chain seq x y z
N MET A 1 -1.20 -11.96 10.07
CA MET A 1 -0.12 -11.17 10.70
C MET A 1 1.17 -11.98 10.67
N GLY A 2 2.10 -11.61 9.79
CA GLY A 2 3.46 -12.17 9.76
C GLY A 2 4.37 -11.45 10.77
N TYR A 3 5.60 -11.93 10.93
CA TYR A 3 6.58 -11.41 11.91
C TYR A 3 7.26 -10.11 11.48
N TYR A 4 7.01 -9.65 10.25
CA TYR A 4 7.63 -8.46 9.71
C TYR A 4 6.68 -7.71 8.77
N ARG A 5 6.87 -6.39 8.71
CA ARG A 5 6.28 -5.52 7.71
C ARG A 5 7.42 -4.86 6.94
N LEU A 6 7.42 -5.04 5.64
CA LEU A 6 8.43 -4.52 4.73
C LEU A 6 7.81 -3.39 3.94
N LYS A 7 8.45 -2.22 3.95
CA LYS A 7 8.03 -1.05 3.17
C LYS A 7 9.19 -0.61 2.29
N VAL A 8 8.90 -0.45 1.00
CA VAL A 8 9.85 -0.04 -0.02
C VAL A 8 9.24 1.17 -0.71
N GLY A 9 10.00 2.26 -0.78
CA GLY A 9 9.64 3.44 -1.55
C GLY A 9 10.67 3.66 -2.64
N TYR A 10 10.21 3.97 -3.85
CA TYR A 10 11.04 4.33 -4.98
C TYR A 10 10.54 5.62 -5.61
N GLN A 11 11.40 6.62 -5.67
CA GLN A 11 11.09 7.90 -6.29
C GLN A 11 11.59 7.91 -7.73
N LEU A 12 10.68 7.99 -8.69
CA LEU A 12 10.97 8.11 -10.10
C LEU A 12 10.59 9.52 -10.58
N GLY A 13 11.53 10.46 -10.43
CA GLY A 13 11.31 11.87 -10.73
C GLY A 13 10.27 12.49 -9.80
N GLU A 14 9.09 12.78 -10.34
CA GLU A 14 7.94 13.32 -9.60
C GLU A 14 7.02 12.22 -9.03
N ALA A 15 7.02 11.03 -9.64
CA ALA A 15 6.21 9.90 -9.22
C ALA A 15 6.87 9.18 -8.04
N ILE A 16 6.08 8.80 -7.03
CA ILE A 16 6.55 7.96 -5.93
C ILE A 16 5.80 6.64 -5.99
N LEU A 17 6.55 5.56 -6.07
CA LEU A 17 6.05 4.20 -5.99
C LEU A 17 6.34 3.68 -4.59
N SER A 18 5.32 3.23 -3.88
CA SER A 18 5.45 2.62 -2.58
C SER A 18 4.92 1.19 -2.63
N ALA A 19 5.68 0.24 -2.12
CA ALA A 19 5.24 -1.12 -1.92
C ALA A 19 5.37 -1.45 -0.43
N GLN A 20 4.30 -1.93 0.18
CA GLN A 20 4.24 -2.39 1.55
C GLN A 20 3.76 -3.83 1.56
N GLY A 21 4.40 -4.70 2.32
CA GLY A 21 3.99 -6.09 2.40
C GLY A 21 4.25 -6.70 3.75
N GLN A 22 3.40 -7.63 4.15
CA GLN A 22 3.60 -8.48 5.30
C GLN A 22 3.34 -9.91 4.89
N TYR A 23 4.25 -10.83 5.21
CA TYR A 23 4.12 -12.22 4.81
C TYR A 23 4.53 -13.14 5.96
N ASN A 24 3.72 -14.19 6.19
CA ASN A 24 4.03 -15.23 7.16
C ASN A 24 4.44 -16.50 6.43
N TRP A 25 5.75 -16.81 6.45
CA TRP A 25 6.30 -17.99 5.77
C TRP A 25 5.79 -19.32 6.33
N ASN A 26 5.36 -19.37 7.60
CA ASN A 26 4.88 -20.61 8.22
C ASN A 26 3.46 -20.98 7.82
N THR A 27 2.62 -19.99 7.50
CA THR A 27 1.19 -20.21 7.22
C THR A 27 0.79 -19.85 5.80
N GLY A 28 1.69 -19.22 5.03
CA GLY A 28 1.46 -18.78 3.66
C GLY A 28 0.56 -17.54 3.53
N TYR A 29 0.02 -17.03 4.64
CA TYR A 29 -0.82 -15.85 4.64
C TYR A 29 0.00 -14.56 4.66
N GLY A 30 -0.38 -13.64 3.78
CA GLY A 30 0.20 -12.32 3.70
C GLY A 30 -0.73 -11.31 3.07
N GLY A 31 -0.28 -10.07 3.06
CA GLY A 31 -0.92 -8.98 2.35
C GLY A 31 0.14 -8.07 1.76
N ALA A 32 -0.13 -7.59 0.56
CA ALA A 32 0.70 -6.62 -0.13
C ALA A 32 -0.15 -5.40 -0.49
N GLU A 33 0.47 -4.24 -0.43
CA GLU A 33 -0.09 -2.94 -0.72
C GLU A 33 0.86 -2.23 -1.67
N LEU A 34 0.35 -1.82 -2.81
CA LEU A 34 1.07 -1.05 -3.81
C LEU A 34 0.41 0.31 -3.91
N GLY A 35 1.19 1.35 -3.73
CA GLY A 35 0.78 2.75 -3.86
C GLY A 35 1.58 3.40 -4.97
N VAL A 36 0.92 4.20 -5.79
CA VAL A 36 1.56 5.13 -6.73
C VAL A 36 1.01 6.52 -6.47
N SER A 37 1.90 7.48 -6.28
CA SER A 37 1.55 8.87 -6.13
C SER A 37 2.20 9.72 -7.23
N TYR A 38 1.46 10.70 -7.74
CA TYR A 38 1.92 11.64 -8.74
C TYR A 38 1.48 13.07 -8.39
N PRO A 39 2.38 14.07 -8.32
CA PRO A 39 2.02 15.44 -8.02
C PRO A 39 1.26 16.06 -9.19
N ILE A 40 0.01 16.48 -8.94
CA ILE A 40 -0.76 17.30 -9.88
C ILE A 40 -0.44 18.78 -9.66
N THR A 41 -0.29 19.18 -8.39
CA THR A 41 0.00 20.55 -7.95
C THR A 41 1.00 20.51 -6.79
N LYS A 42 1.63 21.65 -6.45
CA LYS A 42 2.53 21.79 -5.28
C LYS A 42 1.98 21.26 -3.94
N HIS A 43 0.66 21.14 -3.81
CA HIS A 43 -0.02 20.69 -2.58
C HIS A 43 -0.98 19.51 -2.80
N VAL A 44 -1.08 18.97 -4.02
CA VAL A 44 -2.05 17.91 -4.35
C VAL A 44 -1.37 16.86 -5.19
N ARG A 45 -1.37 15.62 -4.71
CA ARG A 45 -0.87 14.45 -5.42
C ARG A 45 -2.05 13.52 -5.71
N ALA A 46 -2.17 13.05 -6.94
CA ALA A 46 -3.01 11.89 -7.22
C ALA A 46 -2.37 10.68 -6.57
N TYR A 47 -3.16 9.90 -5.83
CA TYR A 47 -2.69 8.70 -5.16
C TYR A 47 -3.61 7.54 -5.51
N THR A 48 -3.02 6.48 -6.03
CA THR A 48 -3.70 5.23 -6.32
C THR A 48 -3.09 4.15 -5.47
N GLN A 49 -3.93 3.49 -4.68
CA GLN A 49 -3.54 2.38 -3.82
C GLN A 49 -4.25 1.11 -4.24
N ILE A 50 -3.50 0.03 -4.29
CA ILE A 50 -3.97 -1.32 -4.57
C ILE A 50 -3.50 -2.18 -3.39
N TYR A 51 -4.42 -2.55 -2.52
CA TYR A 51 -4.19 -3.54 -1.48
C TYR A 51 -4.67 -4.90 -1.97
N SER A 52 -3.92 -5.96 -1.71
CA SER A 52 -4.32 -7.33 -1.96
C SER A 52 -3.80 -8.25 -0.86
N GLY A 53 -4.72 -8.93 -0.18
CA GLY A 53 -4.39 -10.04 0.70
C GLY A 53 -5.21 -10.07 1.98
N TYR A 54 -4.65 -10.74 2.99
CA TYR A 54 -5.33 -11.11 4.22
C TYR A 54 -5.03 -10.13 5.36
N GLY A 55 -6.07 -9.74 6.11
CA GLY A 55 -5.92 -8.90 7.31
C GLY A 55 -5.82 -7.40 7.03
N GLU A 56 -6.61 -6.87 6.10
CA GLU A 56 -6.76 -5.42 5.88
C GLU A 56 -7.34 -4.70 7.13
N SER A 57 -8.05 -5.41 8.00
CA SER A 57 -8.56 -4.90 9.28
C SER A 57 -8.75 -6.02 10.30
N LEU A 58 -8.76 -5.68 11.60
CA LEU A 58 -8.95 -6.63 12.72
C LEU A 58 -10.28 -7.42 12.63
N ILE A 59 -11.26 -6.91 11.87
CA ILE A 59 -12.55 -7.57 11.62
C ILE A 59 -12.48 -8.57 10.44
N ASP A 60 -11.55 -8.40 9.49
CA ASP A 60 -11.40 -9.24 8.28
C ASP A 60 -10.03 -9.92 8.23
N TYR A 61 -9.66 -10.58 9.33
CA TYR A 61 -8.39 -11.31 9.42
C TYR A 61 -8.30 -12.48 8.42
N ASN A 62 -9.44 -13.02 7.99
CA ASN A 62 -9.52 -14.23 7.17
C ASN A 62 -10.09 -13.99 5.76
N PHE A 63 -10.22 -12.73 5.33
CA PHE A 63 -10.79 -12.40 4.03
C PHE A 63 -9.69 -11.89 3.10
N ASN A 64 -9.58 -12.52 1.93
CA ASN A 64 -8.69 -12.05 0.87
C ASN A 64 -9.43 -10.98 0.08
N GLN A 65 -9.12 -9.72 0.33
CA GLN A 65 -9.71 -8.61 -0.40
C GLN A 65 -8.65 -7.93 -1.26
N THR A 66 -8.99 -7.74 -2.53
CA THR A 66 -8.25 -6.82 -3.40
C THR A 66 -9.01 -5.51 -3.42
N ARG A 67 -8.47 -4.49 -2.75
CA ARG A 67 -9.03 -3.15 -2.68
C ARG A 67 -8.23 -2.23 -3.60
N VAL A 68 -8.93 -1.59 -4.53
CA VAL A 68 -8.37 -0.53 -5.37
C VAL A 68 -9.01 0.77 -4.94
N GLY A 69 -8.20 1.71 -4.48
CA GLY A 69 -8.59 3.06 -4.12
C GLY A 69 -7.86 4.06 -5.01
N VAL A 70 -8.62 4.97 -5.62
CA VAL A 70 -8.05 6.13 -6.32
C VAL A 70 -8.51 7.37 -5.57
N GLY A 71 -7.57 8.24 -5.23
CA GLY A 71 -7.86 9.41 -4.43
C GLY A 71 -6.87 10.55 -4.67
N LEU A 72 -7.06 11.60 -3.90
CA LEU A 72 -6.17 12.74 -3.85
C LEU A 72 -5.52 12.78 -2.47
N MET A 73 -4.20 12.88 -2.46
CA MET A 73 -3.39 12.96 -1.26
C MET A 73 -2.82 14.37 -1.16
N LEU A 74 -3.08 15.03 -0.03
CA LEU A 74 -2.62 16.40 0.23
C LEU A 74 -1.16 16.44 0.69
N ASN A 75 -0.71 15.41 1.40
CA ASN A 75 0.69 15.22 1.81
C ASN A 75 1.08 13.75 1.62
N ASP A 76 2.16 13.53 0.87
CA ASP A 76 2.82 12.22 0.82
C ASP A 76 3.70 12.04 2.06
N LEU A 77 4.32 10.87 2.19
CA LEU A 77 5.16 10.51 3.34
C LEU A 77 6.42 11.39 3.52
N PHE A 78 6.67 12.36 2.64
CA PHE A 78 7.80 13.30 2.68
C PHE A 78 7.35 14.71 2.25
#